data_AF-A0A1J3I5S4-F1
#
_entry.id   AF-A0A1J3I5S4-F1
#
_cell.length_a   1.000
_cell.length_b   1.000
_cell.length_c   1.000
_cell.angle_alpha   90.00
_cell.angle_beta   90.00
_cell.angle_gamma   90.00
#
_symmetry.space_group_name_H-M   'P 1'
#
loop_
_entity.id
_entity.type
_entity.pdbx_description
1 polymer ?
#
loop_
_entity_poly.entity_id
_entity_poly.type
_entity_poly.pdbx_seq_one_letter_code
_entity_poly.pdbx_strand_id
1 'polypeptide(L)'
;ECAVARTISDIIKSYFSEPHANWSQVVPEIKDTWWKMFAQRYNWDVAHNEEVKANFLEKAKLRLNNTVSDWKKKRRFKGDDAKPIFVELEVWNDLVQFWM
;
A
#
# COMPACT_ATOMS: atom_id res chain seq x y z
N GLU A 1 -15.65 -5.11 4.96
CA GLU A 1 -14.89 -3.95 4.42
C GLU A 1 -15.73 -3.18 3.40
N CYS A 2 -15.79 -1.85 3.52
CA CYS A 2 -16.47 -0.97 2.55
C CYS A 2 -15.74 -0.92 1.20
N ALA A 3 -16.46 -0.63 0.10
CA ALA A 3 -15.91 -0.66 -1.26
C ALA A 3 -14.64 0.20 -1.44
N VAL A 4 -14.64 1.42 -0.87
CA VAL A 4 -13.51 2.35 -0.93
C VAL A 4 -12.24 1.78 -0.31
N ALA A 5 -12.34 1.10 0.84
CA ALA A 5 -11.19 0.50 1.50
C ALA A 5 -10.57 -0.64 0.68
N ARG A 6 -11.41 -1.42 -0.01
CA ARG A 6 -10.95 -2.46 -0.96
C ARG A 6 -10.21 -1.82 -2.13
N THR A 7 -10.78 -0.78 -2.74
CA THR A 7 -10.14 -0.06 -3.85
C THR A 7 -8.78 0.53 -3.46
N ILE A 8 -8.65 1.14 -2.29
CA ILE A 8 -7.35 1.64 -1.80
C ILE A 8 -6.35 0.49 -1.65
N SER A 9 -6.79 -0.67 -1.16
CA SER A 9 -5.95 -1.86 -1.04
C SER A 9 -5.46 -2.36 -2.40
N ASP A 10 -6.36 -2.39 -3.38
CA ASP A 10 -6.07 -2.88 -4.72
C ASP A 10 -5.11 -1.92 -5.42
N ILE A 11 -5.28 -0.60 -5.26
CA ILE A 11 -4.34 0.42 -5.77
C ILE A 11 -2.95 0.19 -5.19
N ILE A 12 -2.81 0.11 -3.86
CA ILE A 12 -1.51 -0.09 -3.21
C ILE A 12 -0.84 -1.38 -3.70
N LYS A 13 -1.59 -2.49 -3.81
CA LYS A 13 -1.04 -3.77 -4.25
C LYS A 13 -0.71 -3.78 -5.74
N SER A 14 -1.49 -3.10 -6.56
CA SER A 14 -1.28 -3.02 -8.02
C SER A 14 -0.04 -2.22 -8.39
N TYR A 15 0.39 -1.31 -7.50
CA TYR A 15 1.57 -0.48 -7.69
C TYR A 15 2.48 -0.56 -6.46
N PHE A 16 2.94 -1.78 -6.17
CA PHE A 16 3.93 -2.07 -5.12
C PHE A 16 5.27 -2.44 -5.77
N SER A 17 5.97 -1.43 -6.30
CA SER A 17 7.20 -1.62 -7.08
C SER A 17 8.49 -1.59 -6.24
N GLU A 18 8.43 -1.04 -5.02
CA GLU A 18 9.58 -0.86 -4.15
C GLU A 18 9.32 -1.45 -2.75
N PRO A 19 10.36 -1.83 -2.00
CA PRO A 19 10.25 -2.49 -0.70
C PRO A 19 9.84 -1.53 0.43
N HIS A 20 8.62 -1.01 0.35
CA HIS A 20 8.09 -0.10 1.35
C HIS A 20 7.68 -0.87 2.62
N ALA A 21 8.59 -1.02 3.59
CA ALA A 21 8.27 -1.76 4.82
C ALA A 21 7.31 -0.98 5.76
N ASN A 22 7.10 0.32 5.52
CA ASN A 22 6.08 1.15 6.17
C ASN A 22 5.80 2.43 5.37
N TRP A 23 4.79 3.20 5.79
CA TRP A 23 4.37 4.44 5.13
C TRP A 23 5.43 5.55 5.07
N SER A 24 6.36 5.62 6.03
CA SER A 24 7.43 6.63 6.02
C SER A 24 8.50 6.36 4.96
N GLN A 25 8.67 5.10 4.53
CA GLN A 25 9.58 4.73 3.45
C GLN A 25 8.99 4.91 2.05
N VAL A 26 7.69 5.17 1.94
CA VAL A 26 7.06 5.45 0.65
C VAL A 26 7.41 6.87 0.23
N VAL A 27 8.09 7.02 -0.91
CA VAL A 27 8.44 8.33 -1.45
C VAL A 27 7.19 9.11 -1.90
N PRO A 28 7.23 10.45 -1.90
CA PRO A 28 6.07 11.28 -2.25
C PRO A 28 5.47 10.97 -3.64
N GLU A 29 6.30 10.60 -4.60
CA GLU A 29 5.91 10.29 -5.98
C GLU A 29 5.02 9.05 -6.07
N ILE A 30 5.31 8.01 -5.27
CA ILE A 30 4.48 6.81 -5.18
C ILE A 30 3.14 7.13 -4.51
N LYS A 31 3.14 7.95 -3.44
CA LYS A 31 1.90 8.42 -2.78
C LYS A 31 1.02 9.20 -3.75
N ASP A 32 1.62 10.06 -4.56
CA ASP A 32 0.90 10.83 -5.58
C ASP A 32 0.37 9.94 -6.70
N THR A 33 1.11 8.91 -7.10
CA THR A 33 0.65 7.92 -8.08
C THR A 33 -0.57 7.15 -7.56
N TRP A 34 -0.52 6.65 -6.33
CA TRP A 34 -1.68 5.99 -5.72
C TRP A 34 -2.89 6.93 -5.59
N TRP A 35 -2.65 8.20 -5.26
CA TRP A 35 -3.69 9.23 -5.22
C TRP A 35 -4.33 9.46 -6.60
N LYS A 36 -3.52 9.60 -7.65
CA LYS A 36 -4.01 9.75 -9.04
C LYS A 36 -4.85 8.56 -9.48
N MET A 37 -4.41 7.33 -9.18
CA MET A 37 -5.17 6.12 -9.47
C MET A 37 -6.51 6.09 -8.72
N PHE A 38 -6.54 6.58 -7.48
CA PHE A 38 -7.77 6.70 -6.69
C PHE A 38 -8.71 7.76 -7.26
N ALA A 39 -8.19 8.93 -7.61
CA ALA A 39 -8.96 10.02 -8.19
C ALA A 39 -9.56 9.69 -9.56
N GLN A 40 -8.95 8.78 -10.32
CA GLN A 40 -9.55 8.29 -11.57
C GLN A 40 -10.75 7.35 -11.35
N ARG A 41 -10.90 6.78 -10.15
CA ARG A 41 -11.96 5.79 -9.82
C ARG A 41 -13.22 6.43 -9.23
N TYR A 42 -13.11 7.65 -8.71
CA TYR A 42 -14.18 8.33 -7.99
C TYR A 42 -14.28 9.79 -8.43
N ASN A 43 -15.49 10.32 -8.43
CA ASN A 43 -15.73 11.74 -8.67
C ASN A 43 -16.20 12.39 -7.37
N TRP A 44 -15.72 13.60 -7.11
CA TRP A 44 -16.15 14.44 -5.99
C TRP A 44 -16.05 15.92 -6.41
N ASP A 45 -16.70 16.80 -5.64
CA ASP A 45 -16.61 18.23 -5.88
C ASP A 45 -15.21 18.76 -5.53
N VAL A 46 -14.65 19.62 -6.39
CA VAL A 46 -13.28 20.14 -6.25
C VAL A 46 -13.03 20.83 -4.91
N ALA A 47 -14.07 21.39 -4.28
CA ALA A 47 -13.97 22.01 -2.95
C ALA A 47 -13.54 21.00 -1.86
N HIS A 48 -13.80 19.70 -2.05
CA HIS A 48 -13.44 18.65 -1.11
C HIS A 48 -12.12 17.96 -1.45
N ASN A 49 -11.38 18.44 -2.46
CA ASN A 49 -10.19 17.74 -2.96
C ASN A 49 -9.12 17.54 -1.88
N GLU A 50 -8.87 18.56 -1.06
CA GLU A 50 -7.89 18.47 0.03
C GLU A 50 -8.35 17.50 1.13
N GLU A 51 -9.64 17.53 1.49
CA GLU A 51 -10.22 16.63 2.48
C GLU A 51 -10.19 15.17 2.01
N VAL A 52 -10.59 14.91 0.76
CA VAL A 52 -10.57 13.57 0.16
C VAL A 52 -9.13 13.06 0.07
N LYS A 53 -8.17 13.92 -0.30
CA LYS A 53 -6.75 13.55 -0.34
C LYS A 53 -6.21 13.22 1.05
N ALA A 54 -6.51 14.03 2.07
CA ALA A 54 -6.10 13.75 3.45
C ALA A 54 -6.68 12.42 3.96
N ASN A 55 -7.98 12.19 3.75
CA ASN A 55 -8.67 10.95 4.12
C ASN A 55 -8.10 9.74 3.36
N PHE A 56 -7.78 9.90 2.09
CA PHE A 56 -7.13 8.86 1.30
C PHE A 56 -5.76 8.49 1.88
N LEU A 57 -4.90 9.48 2.14
CA LEU A 57 -3.55 9.25 2.66
C LEU A 57 -3.57 8.56 4.03
N GLU A 58 -4.49 8.94 4.92
CA GLU A 58 -4.66 8.28 6.21
C GLU A 58 -5.06 6.80 6.07
N LYS A 59 -6.06 6.53 5.21
CA LYS A 59 -6.51 5.15 4.95
C LYS A 59 -5.44 4.32 4.24
N ALA A 60 -4.71 4.91 3.30
CA ALA A 60 -3.62 4.26 2.58
C ALA A 60 -2.47 3.91 3.54
N LYS A 61 -2.09 4.83 4.44
CA LYS A 61 -1.12 4.59 5.51
C LYS A 61 -1.49 3.40 6.38
N LEU A 62 -2.72 3.38 6.90
CA LEU A 62 -3.22 2.27 7.72
C LEU A 62 -3.19 0.95 6.94
N ARG A 63 -3.63 0.98 5.67
CA ARG A 63 -3.72 -0.25 4.86
C ARG A 63 -2.35 -0.82 4.49
N LEU A 64 -1.41 0.04 4.11
CA LEU A 64 -0.04 -0.37 3.81
C LEU A 64 0.60 -1.02 5.04
N ASN A 65 0.59 -0.33 6.18
CA ASN A 65 1.22 -0.82 7.42
C ASN A 65 0.61 -2.15 7.88
N ASN A 66 -0.72 -2.30 7.81
CA ASN A 66 -1.38 -3.55 8.14
C ASN A 66 -1.00 -4.68 7.18
N THR A 67 -0.98 -4.39 5.87
CA THR A 67 -0.62 -5.37 4.84
C THR A 67 0.80 -5.89 5.04
N VAL A 68 1.76 -4.99 5.22
CA VAL A 68 3.17 -5.34 5.45
C VAL A 68 3.35 -6.07 6.77
N SER A 69 2.66 -5.64 7.84
CA SER A 69 2.69 -6.32 9.14
C SER A 69 2.15 -7.75 9.04
N ASP A 70 1.10 -7.97 8.25
CA ASP A 70 0.52 -9.29 8.02
C ASP A 70 1.46 -10.18 7.22
N TRP A 71 2.19 -9.64 6.23
CA TRP A 71 3.24 -10.39 5.52
C TRP A 71 4.38 -10.78 6.46
N LYS A 72 4.86 -9.83 7.28
CA LYS A 72 5.89 -10.10 8.29
C LYS A 72 5.45 -11.20 9.26
N LYS A 73 4.19 -11.18 9.72
CA LYS A 73 3.63 -12.23 10.58
C LYS A 73 3.58 -13.58 9.85
N LYS A 74 3.01 -13.63 8.64
CA LYS A 74 2.89 -14.87 7.86
C LYS A 74 4.25 -15.50 7.55
N ARG A 75 5.27 -14.67 7.26
CA ARG A 75 6.64 -15.11 7.04
C ARG A 75 7.22 -15.86 8.25
N ARG A 76 6.89 -15.47 9.48
CA ARG A 76 7.37 -16.18 10.69
C ARG A 76 6.93 -17.64 10.75
N PHE A 77 5.82 -17.98 10.09
CA PHE A 77 5.28 -19.34 10.07
C PHE A 77 5.57 -20.09 8.77
N LYS A 78 5.70 -19.37 7.64
CA LYS A 78 5.77 -19.95 6.30
C LYS A 78 7.08 -19.65 5.54
N GLY A 79 7.99 -18.85 6.09
CA GLY A 79 9.17 -18.40 5.36
C GLY A 79 8.79 -17.67 4.06
N ASP A 80 9.46 -18.00 2.97
CA ASP A 80 9.24 -17.38 1.66
C ASP A 80 7.94 -17.80 0.96
N ASP A 81 7.29 -18.89 1.41
CA ASP A 81 5.92 -19.23 0.96
C ASP A 81 4.87 -18.20 1.40
N ALA A 82 5.24 -17.24 2.27
CA ALA A 82 4.40 -16.10 2.61
C ALA A 82 4.41 -14.98 1.55
N LYS A 83 5.31 -15.03 0.56
CA LYS A 83 5.46 -13.99 -0.47
C LYS A 83 4.18 -13.90 -1.31
N PRO A 84 3.57 -12.72 -1.42
CA PRO A 84 2.45 -12.53 -2.35
C PRO A 84 2.87 -12.77 -3.81
N ILE A 85 1.97 -13.32 -4.61
CA ILE A 85 2.23 -13.61 -6.03
C ILE A 85 2.56 -12.34 -6.85
N PHE A 86 1.97 -11.20 -6.49
CA PHE A 86 2.15 -9.92 -7.19
C PHE A 86 3.38 -9.12 -6.73
N VAL A 87 4.10 -9.59 -5.71
CA VAL A 87 5.32 -8.94 -5.24
C VAL A 87 6.52 -9.63 -5.88
N GLU A 88 7.34 -8.85 -6.59
CA GLU A 88 8.58 -9.34 -7.20
C GLU A 88 9.53 -9.92 -6.14
N LEU A 89 10.31 -10.94 -6.54
CA LEU A 89 11.18 -11.64 -5.60
C LEU A 89 12.25 -10.71 -4.99
N GLU A 90 12.81 -9.80 -5.78
CA GLU A 90 13.79 -8.82 -5.32
C GLU A 90 13.19 -7.87 -4.28
N VAL A 91 12.03 -7.29 -4.57
CA VAL A 91 11.27 -6.43 -3.65
C VAL A 91 10.93 -7.17 -2.34
N TRP A 92 10.57 -8.45 -2.44
CA TRP A 92 10.33 -9.27 -1.25
C TRP A 92 11.59 -9.48 -0.41
N ASN A 93 12.72 -9.80 -1.04
CA ASN A 93 13.98 -10.02 -0.34
C ASN A 93 14.43 -8.76 0.40
N ASP A 94 14.29 -7.59 -0.23
CA ASP A 94 14.60 -6.31 0.40
C ASP A 94 13.66 -6.00 1.58
N LEU A 95 12.36 -6.27 1.43
CA LEU A 95 11.41 -6.19 2.54
C LEU A 95 11.81 -7.08 3.71
N VAL A 96 12.29 -8.28 3.43
CA VAL A 96 12.76 -9.23 4.42
C VAL A 96 14.00 -8.71 5.14
N GLN A 97 14.95 -8.07 4.44
CA GLN A 97 16.11 -7.43 5.06
C GLN A 97 15.72 -6.34 6.05
N PHE A 98 14.69 -5.53 5.74
CA PHE A 98 14.16 -4.53 6.68
C PHE A 98 13.51 -5.14 7.94
N TRP A 99 13.17 -6.43 7.93
CA TRP A 99 12.49 -7.09 9.05
C TRP A 99 13.39 -7.91 9.95
N MET A 100 14.61 -8.25 9.50
CA MET A 100 15.64 -8.90 10.32
C MET A 100 16.14 -7.96 11.41
#